data_AF-A0A2U2CFH4-F1
#
_entry.id   AF-A0A2U2CFH4-F1
#
_cell.length_a   1.000
_cell.length_b   1.000
_cell.length_c   1.000
_cell.angle_alpha   90.00
_cell.angle_beta   90.00
_cell.angle_gamma   90.00
#
_symmetry.space_group_name_H-M   'P 1'
#
loop_
_entity.id
_entity.type
_entity.pdbx_description
1 polymer ?
#
loop_
_entity_poly.entity_id
_entity_poly.type
_entity_poly.pdbx_seq_one_letter_code
_entity_poly.pdbx_strand_id
1 'polypeptide(L)'
;MSLTNTDLHYGSVAKSLHWLTAALILTLLPLGWVANEWPMESQQEIAAKTLLFRIHKTLGVTLFFVALARIGWPLTQTRPTLLNAHKRGEAFLAETVHWLLYASLVIVPLSGWLEHSASEGFAPIWWPFGQNLPFVPKDPHLAEMFAAWHGVFTKVLIAAVVLHVAGALKHHVIDGDATLRRMLPGRPIVATPPPGIGHAAPALTAALLYGGALALATTLAATAPRDAAPALAEVASGWEVQEGTLGLTITQNGTPVTGQFAEWTAAIEFAETATEGKHGSVEVTISVPSLTLGQVTSQAMGANFFNSEAYPTATFTADILPGGNGGGYVAEGQVTIKGTSAPVRLPFELAIEGDTARMTGSTVLDRRNFEIGTGVSDPKTLGFEVAIDVDLTATRATQ
;
A
#
# COMPACT_ATOMS: atom_id res chain seq x y z
N MET A 1 -9.85 40.97 -12.66
CA MET A 1 -8.62 41.02 -11.82
C MET A 1 -7.42 40.77 -12.73
N SER A 2 -6.22 41.25 -12.38
CA SER A 2 -4.99 40.92 -13.14
C SER A 2 -4.74 39.42 -13.11
N LEU A 3 -4.36 38.82 -14.25
CA LEU A 3 -3.98 37.41 -14.33
C LEU A 3 -2.59 37.17 -13.72
N THR A 4 -1.68 38.13 -13.90
CA THR A 4 -0.27 38.05 -13.51
C THR A 4 0.02 38.75 -12.18
N ASN A 5 1.15 38.38 -11.57
CA ASN A 5 1.65 38.98 -10.34
C ASN A 5 2.26 40.37 -10.57
N THR A 6 2.35 41.14 -9.48
CA THR A 6 3.18 42.35 -9.36
C THR A 6 4.10 42.21 -8.14
N ASP A 7 4.94 43.21 -7.86
CA ASP A 7 5.81 43.20 -6.67
C ASP A 7 5.04 43.15 -5.34
N LEU A 8 3.77 43.56 -5.36
CA LEU A 8 2.94 43.70 -4.17
C LEU A 8 1.73 42.76 -4.14
N HIS A 9 1.25 42.30 -5.30
CA HIS A 9 -0.01 41.55 -5.40
C HIS A 9 0.14 40.27 -6.21
N TYR A 10 -0.52 39.20 -5.75
CA TYR A 10 -0.71 38.00 -6.54
C TYR A 10 -1.79 38.21 -7.61
N GLY A 11 -1.55 37.69 -8.81
CA GLY A 11 -2.55 37.61 -9.88
C GLY A 11 -3.63 36.58 -9.59
N SER A 12 -4.74 36.64 -10.33
CA SER A 12 -5.87 35.72 -10.13
C SER A 12 -5.50 34.27 -10.42
N VAL A 13 -4.58 34.00 -11.36
CA VAL A 13 -4.13 32.62 -11.65
C VAL A 13 -3.42 32.02 -10.44
N ALA A 14 -2.48 32.76 -9.84
CA ALA A 14 -1.77 32.32 -8.64
C ALA A 14 -2.72 32.09 -7.46
N LYS A 15 -3.68 32.99 -7.25
CA LYS A 15 -4.72 32.85 -6.22
C LYS A 15 -5.60 31.62 -6.46
N SER A 16 -6.08 31.43 -7.69
CA SER A 16 -6.91 30.28 -8.06
C SER A 16 -6.18 28.96 -7.86
N LEU A 17 -4.93 28.84 -8.35
CA LEU A 17 -4.12 27.63 -8.15
C LEU A 17 -3.86 27.36 -6.66
N HIS A 18 -3.60 28.41 -5.87
CA HIS A 18 -3.44 28.27 -4.42
C HIS A 18 -4.71 27.74 -3.74
N TRP A 19 -5.87 28.37 -3.95
CA TRP A 19 -7.11 27.98 -3.28
C TRP A 19 -7.66 26.65 -3.79
N LEU A 20 -7.47 26.32 -5.08
CA LEU A 20 -7.77 25.00 -5.61
C LEU A 20 -6.89 23.93 -4.94
N THR A 21 -5.59 24.20 -4.81
CA THR A 21 -4.66 23.29 -4.10
C THR A 21 -5.09 23.11 -2.65
N ALA A 22 -5.42 24.20 -1.95
CA ALA A 22 -5.88 24.16 -0.57
C ALA A 22 -7.17 23.33 -0.43
N ALA A 23 -8.16 23.56 -1.30
CA ALA A 23 -9.41 22.80 -1.31
C ALA A 23 -9.16 21.31 -1.51
N LEU A 24 -8.33 20.94 -2.51
CA LEU A 24 -7.97 19.54 -2.78
C LEU A 24 -7.28 18.88 -1.59
N ILE A 25 -6.31 19.55 -0.94
CA ILE A 25 -5.63 19.01 0.24
C ILE A 25 -6.60 18.83 1.41
N LEU A 26 -7.42 19.84 1.70
CA LEU A 26 -8.39 19.78 2.80
C LEU A 26 -9.50 18.74 2.55
N THR A 27 -9.75 18.35 1.31
CA THR A 27 -10.61 17.20 0.96
C THR A 27 -9.85 15.87 1.07
N LEU A 28 -8.64 15.79 0.52
CA LEU A 28 -7.88 14.55 0.43
C LEU A 28 -7.41 14.01 1.78
N LEU A 29 -7.02 14.87 2.72
CA LEU A 29 -6.57 14.46 4.05
C LEU A 29 -7.66 13.70 4.83
N PRO A 30 -8.87 14.24 5.06
CA PRO A 30 -9.92 13.49 5.74
C PRO A 30 -10.41 12.32 4.89
N LEU A 31 -10.52 12.47 3.56
CA LEU A 31 -10.95 11.38 2.69
C LEU A 31 -10.00 10.18 2.76
N GLY A 32 -8.69 10.41 2.75
CA GLY A 32 -7.68 9.36 2.88
C GLY A 32 -7.74 8.65 4.23
N TRP A 33 -7.89 9.43 5.31
CA TRP A 33 -8.06 8.87 6.66
C TRP A 33 -9.35 8.03 6.77
N VAL A 34 -10.49 8.55 6.32
CA VAL A 34 -11.76 7.82 6.32
C VAL A 34 -11.70 6.56 5.45
N ALA A 35 -11.05 6.63 4.28
CA ALA A 35 -10.87 5.47 3.41
C ALA A 35 -10.03 4.39 4.10
N ASN A 36 -8.95 4.77 4.79
CA ASN A 36 -8.06 3.84 5.49
C ASN A 36 -8.80 3.08 6.61
N GLU A 37 -9.51 3.83 7.46
CA GLU A 37 -10.24 3.30 8.62
C GLU A 37 -11.58 2.64 8.26
N TRP A 38 -12.02 2.71 7.00
CA TRP A 38 -13.32 2.16 6.62
C TRP A 38 -13.36 0.64 6.83
N PRO A 39 -14.44 0.10 7.43
CA PRO A 39 -14.59 -1.34 7.65
C PRO A 39 -14.61 -2.14 6.35
N MET A 40 -14.41 -3.44 6.44
CA MET A 40 -14.38 -4.36 5.29
C MET A 40 -15.11 -5.67 5.60
N GLU A 41 -16.10 -5.61 6.49
CA GLU A 41 -16.78 -6.78 7.03
C GLU A 41 -17.86 -7.32 6.10
N SER A 42 -18.53 -6.42 5.38
CA SER A 42 -19.59 -6.71 4.43
C SER A 42 -19.24 -6.28 3.01
N GLN A 43 -19.96 -6.82 2.02
CA GLN A 43 -19.85 -6.41 0.63
C GLN A 43 -20.05 -4.90 0.43
N GLN A 44 -21.01 -4.32 1.15
CA GLN A 44 -21.34 -2.90 1.06
C GLN A 44 -20.17 -2.04 1.54
N GLU A 45 -19.50 -2.47 2.62
CA GLU A 45 -18.35 -1.75 3.18
C GLU A 45 -17.11 -1.88 2.29
N ILE A 46 -16.85 -3.06 1.73
CA ILE A 46 -15.76 -3.26 0.74
C ILE A 46 -15.99 -2.35 -0.47
N ALA A 47 -17.22 -2.29 -0.98
CA ALA A 47 -17.58 -1.42 -2.10
C ALA A 47 -17.41 0.07 -1.74
N ALA A 48 -17.83 0.48 -0.54
CA ALA A 48 -17.66 1.84 -0.04
C ALA A 48 -16.18 2.22 0.13
N LYS A 49 -15.36 1.36 0.75
CA LYS A 49 -13.91 1.56 0.89
C LYS A 49 -13.23 1.67 -0.48
N THR A 50 -13.58 0.77 -1.40
CA THR A 50 -13.10 0.81 -2.79
C THR A 50 -13.43 2.15 -3.45
N LEU A 51 -14.66 2.65 -3.27
CA LEU A 51 -15.10 3.93 -3.81
C LEU A 51 -14.34 5.11 -3.19
N LEU A 52 -14.17 5.12 -1.87
CA LEU A 52 -13.43 6.17 -1.16
C LEU A 52 -11.98 6.25 -1.65
N PHE A 53 -11.28 5.12 -1.73
CA PHE A 53 -9.92 5.08 -2.28
C PHE A 53 -9.85 5.47 -3.74
N ARG A 54 -10.84 5.07 -4.55
CA ARG A 54 -10.92 5.46 -5.95
C ARG A 54 -11.04 6.97 -6.12
N ILE A 55 -11.90 7.61 -5.34
CA ILE A 55 -12.03 9.08 -5.32
C ILE A 55 -10.73 9.71 -4.81
N HIS A 56 -10.16 9.20 -3.72
CA HIS A 56 -8.91 9.69 -3.14
C HIS A 56 -7.75 9.65 -4.15
N LYS A 57 -7.50 8.50 -4.78
CA LYS A 57 -6.41 8.34 -5.77
C LYS A 57 -6.62 9.26 -6.98
N THR A 58 -7.86 9.37 -7.47
CA THR A 58 -8.20 10.25 -8.61
C THR A 58 -7.97 11.73 -8.29
N LEU A 59 -8.42 12.19 -7.13
CA LEU A 59 -8.19 13.55 -6.67
C LEU A 59 -6.72 13.80 -6.33
N GLY A 60 -5.99 12.79 -5.85
CA GLY A 60 -4.56 12.86 -5.57
C GLY A 60 -3.72 13.06 -6.83
N VAL A 61 -4.00 12.31 -7.90
CA VAL A 61 -3.38 12.53 -9.21
C VAL A 61 -3.77 13.89 -9.80
N THR A 62 -5.03 14.30 -9.64
CA THR A 62 -5.46 15.65 -10.04
C THR A 62 -4.67 16.74 -9.31
N LEU A 63 -4.51 16.60 -7.99
CA LEU A 63 -3.71 17.50 -7.15
C LEU A 63 -2.25 17.53 -7.61
N PHE A 64 -1.65 16.40 -8.00
CA PHE A 64 -0.28 16.36 -8.52
C PHE A 64 -0.10 17.26 -9.74
N PHE A 65 -1.00 17.21 -10.73
CA PHE A 65 -0.90 18.07 -11.91
C PHE A 65 -1.23 19.55 -11.59
N VAL A 66 -2.20 19.80 -10.70
CA VAL A 66 -2.47 21.17 -10.20
C VAL A 66 -1.24 21.72 -9.47
N ALA A 67 -0.52 20.89 -8.72
CA ALA A 67 0.72 21.25 -8.05
C ALA A 67 1.84 21.59 -9.03
N LEU A 68 2.03 20.80 -10.09
CA LEU A 68 2.99 21.10 -11.14
C LEU A 68 2.68 22.46 -11.80
N ALA A 69 1.40 22.73 -12.10
CA ALA A 69 0.98 24.04 -12.62
C ALA A 69 1.25 25.17 -11.60
N ARG A 70 0.96 24.93 -10.30
CA ARG A 70 1.20 25.89 -9.22
C ARG A 70 2.69 26.19 -9.00
N ILE A 71 3.57 25.21 -9.16
CA ILE A 71 5.03 25.36 -9.02
C ILE A 71 5.63 25.99 -10.28
N GLY A 72 5.17 25.58 -11.46
CA GLY A 72 5.63 26.12 -12.74
C GLY A 72 5.20 27.57 -12.97
N TRP A 73 4.00 27.96 -12.53
CA TRP A 73 3.47 29.30 -12.76
C TRP A 73 4.41 30.42 -12.25
N PRO A 74 4.85 30.43 -10.96
CA PRO A 74 5.79 31.42 -10.45
C PRO A 74 7.14 31.52 -11.16
N LEU A 75 7.55 30.52 -11.96
CA LEU A 75 8.82 30.57 -12.70
C LEU A 75 8.81 31.65 -13.79
N THR A 76 7.62 32.09 -14.23
CA THR A 76 7.43 33.12 -15.26
C THR A 76 6.90 34.43 -14.69
N GLN A 77 6.78 34.55 -13.36
CA GLN A 77 6.09 35.65 -12.71
C GLN A 77 7.00 36.40 -11.75
N THR A 78 6.73 37.69 -11.59
CA THR A 78 7.28 38.48 -10.49
C THR A 78 6.85 37.86 -9.16
N ARG A 79 7.79 37.71 -8.22
CA ARG A 79 7.52 37.17 -6.89
C ARG A 79 7.19 38.32 -5.94
N PRO A 80 5.96 38.38 -5.39
CA PRO A 80 5.63 39.43 -4.42
C PRO A 80 6.53 39.34 -3.19
N THR A 81 7.01 40.49 -2.71
CA THR A 81 7.99 40.53 -1.61
C THR A 81 7.32 40.14 -0.27
N LEU A 82 8.10 39.54 0.64
CA LEU A 82 7.65 39.25 2.00
C LEU A 82 7.44 40.55 2.78
N LEU A 83 6.27 40.71 3.43
CA LEU A 83 5.93 41.94 4.13
C LEU A 83 6.71 42.12 5.45
N ASN A 84 7.11 41.00 6.07
CA ASN A 84 7.76 41.00 7.37
C ASN A 84 9.23 40.54 7.31
N ALA A 85 9.93 40.81 6.20
CA ALA A 85 11.32 40.33 6.02
C ALA A 85 12.31 40.83 7.11
N HIS A 86 11.96 41.90 7.83
CA HIS A 86 12.71 42.40 8.98
C HIS A 86 12.66 41.44 10.20
N LYS A 87 11.60 40.62 10.34
CA LYS A 87 11.47 39.60 11.39
C LYS A 87 12.15 38.30 10.93
N ARG A 88 13.48 38.26 11.00
CA ARG A 88 14.32 37.19 10.41
C ARG A 88 13.88 35.77 10.77
N GLY A 89 13.50 35.50 12.02
CA GLY A 89 13.02 34.18 12.44
C GLY A 89 11.68 33.78 11.82
N GLU A 90 10.72 34.71 11.76
CA GLU A 90 9.42 34.47 11.11
C GLU A 90 9.58 34.30 9.60
N ALA A 91 10.43 35.11 8.97
CA ALA A 91 10.73 35.00 7.54
C ALA A 91 11.40 33.66 7.20
N PHE A 92 12.41 33.24 7.99
CA PHE A 92 13.07 31.96 7.82
C PHE A 92 12.08 30.78 7.96
N LEU A 93 11.23 30.80 8.99
CA LEU A 93 10.25 29.76 9.22
C LEU A 93 9.20 29.73 8.09
N ALA A 94 8.69 30.89 7.66
CA ALA A 94 7.72 30.98 6.58
C ALA A 94 8.28 30.45 5.25
N GLU A 95 9.51 30.80 4.90
CA GLU A 95 10.17 30.27 3.70
C GLU A 95 10.40 28.77 3.81
N THR A 96 10.84 28.26 4.97
CA THR A 96 11.04 26.83 5.20
C THR A 96 9.72 26.06 5.02
N VAL A 97 8.64 26.56 5.61
CA VAL A 97 7.29 25.97 5.48
C VAL A 97 6.81 26.01 4.02
N HIS A 98 7.06 27.08 3.27
CA HIS A 98 6.72 27.11 1.84
C HIS A 98 7.49 26.08 1.04
N TRP A 99 8.78 25.89 1.31
CA TRP A 99 9.59 24.84 0.65
C TRP A 99 9.11 23.44 1.01
N LEU A 100 8.80 23.18 2.29
CA LEU A 100 8.20 21.93 2.72
C LEU A 100 6.90 21.67 1.97
N LEU A 101 5.99 22.66 1.93
CA LEU A 101 4.73 22.54 1.20
C LEU A 101 4.98 22.25 -0.29
N TYR A 102 5.86 22.98 -0.97
CA TYR A 102 6.15 22.74 -2.38
C TYR A 102 6.67 21.33 -2.65
N ALA A 103 7.56 20.82 -1.80
CA ALA A 103 8.01 19.44 -1.88
C ALA A 103 6.85 18.45 -1.62
N SER A 104 6.03 18.69 -0.59
CA SER A 104 4.87 17.86 -0.26
C SER A 104 3.86 17.76 -1.38
N LEU A 105 3.60 18.85 -2.10
CA LEU A 105 2.64 18.89 -3.21
C LEU A 105 2.98 17.91 -4.33
N VAL A 106 4.25 17.51 -4.44
CA VAL A 106 4.73 16.56 -5.45
C VAL A 106 4.96 15.18 -4.83
N ILE A 107 5.73 15.12 -3.74
CA ILE A 107 6.23 13.86 -3.18
C ILE A 107 5.10 13.02 -2.55
N VAL A 108 4.12 13.64 -1.88
CA VAL A 108 3.00 12.91 -1.26
C VAL A 108 2.15 12.19 -2.32
N PRO A 109 1.55 12.86 -3.32
CA PRO A 109 0.79 12.15 -4.34
C PRO A 109 1.65 11.22 -5.20
N LEU A 110 2.93 11.56 -5.46
CA LEU A 110 3.83 10.68 -6.21
C LEU A 110 4.10 9.36 -5.47
N SER A 111 4.36 9.40 -4.17
CA SER A 111 4.56 8.18 -3.37
C SER A 111 3.30 7.30 -3.34
N GLY A 112 2.10 7.89 -3.25
CA GLY A 112 0.85 7.13 -3.36
C GLY A 112 0.61 6.53 -4.76
N TRP A 113 1.08 7.20 -5.82
CA TRP A 113 1.00 6.67 -7.17
C TRP A 113 2.04 5.57 -7.43
N LEU A 114 3.23 5.68 -6.84
CA LEU A 114 4.23 4.61 -6.80
C LEU A 114 3.68 3.37 -6.08
N GLU A 115 3.04 3.55 -4.92
CA GLU A 115 2.36 2.46 -4.20
C GLU A 115 1.30 1.79 -5.08
N HIS A 116 0.41 2.56 -5.72
CA HIS A 116 -0.58 2.03 -6.64
C HIS A 116 0.06 1.26 -7.81
N SER A 117 1.17 1.78 -8.34
CA SER A 117 1.88 1.18 -9.46
C SER A 117 2.59 -0.12 -9.07
N ALA A 118 3.08 -0.24 -7.84
CA ALA A 118 3.70 -1.45 -7.31
C ALA A 118 2.68 -2.50 -6.82
N SER A 119 1.46 -2.07 -6.49
CA SER A 119 0.42 -2.96 -5.95
C SER A 119 -0.38 -3.68 -7.03
N GLU A 120 -0.90 -4.88 -6.71
CA GLU A 120 -1.98 -5.51 -7.46
C GLU A 120 -3.35 -4.97 -7.03
N GLY A 121 -4.33 -5.04 -7.94
CA GLY A 121 -5.54 -4.21 -7.96
C GLY A 121 -6.37 -4.20 -6.67
N PHE A 122 -6.94 -3.03 -6.36
CA PHE A 122 -7.98 -2.86 -5.33
C PHE A 122 -8.96 -1.75 -5.70
N ALA A 123 -8.45 -0.55 -5.96
CA ALA A 123 -9.23 0.63 -6.35
C ALA A 123 -8.58 1.34 -7.56
N PRO A 124 -9.17 1.24 -8.77
CA PRO A 124 -8.63 1.89 -9.97
C PRO A 124 -8.78 3.41 -9.90
N ILE A 125 -7.94 4.15 -10.62
CA ILE A 125 -7.99 5.60 -10.79
C ILE A 125 -8.96 5.95 -11.92
N TRP A 126 -9.93 6.84 -11.66
CA TRP A 126 -10.92 7.29 -12.65
C TRP A 126 -10.37 8.39 -13.57
N TRP A 127 -9.47 7.99 -14.45
CA TRP A 127 -8.97 8.85 -15.53
C TRP A 127 -8.74 8.02 -16.80
N PRO A 128 -8.74 8.65 -17.99
CA PRO A 128 -8.70 7.90 -19.25
C PRO A 128 -7.29 7.45 -19.67
N PHE A 129 -6.27 7.70 -18.85
CA PHE A 129 -4.87 7.42 -19.17
C PHE A 129 -4.34 6.21 -18.37
N GLY A 130 -3.09 5.81 -18.63
CA GLY A 130 -2.46 4.66 -17.97
C GLY A 130 -2.52 4.75 -16.44
N GLN A 131 -2.85 3.64 -15.78
CA GLN A 131 -3.03 3.60 -14.32
C GLN A 131 -1.70 3.62 -13.56
N ASN A 132 -0.68 2.98 -14.13
CA ASN A 132 0.62 2.78 -13.49
C ASN A 132 1.67 3.73 -14.06
N LEU A 133 2.64 4.09 -13.22
CA LEU A 133 3.88 4.72 -13.65
C LEU A 133 4.74 3.69 -14.41
N PRO A 134 5.42 4.09 -15.49
CA PRO A 134 6.31 3.18 -16.23
C PRO A 134 7.48 2.73 -15.34
N PHE A 135 7.96 1.50 -15.59
CA PHE A 135 9.13 0.91 -14.91
C PHE A 135 8.97 0.64 -13.42
N VAL A 136 7.76 0.69 -12.86
CA VAL A 136 7.48 0.23 -11.50
C VAL A 136 7.02 -1.23 -11.56
N PRO A 137 7.81 -2.20 -11.04
CA PRO A 137 7.41 -3.60 -11.02
C PRO A 137 6.28 -3.83 -10.01
N LYS A 138 5.48 -4.87 -10.25
CA LYS A 138 4.49 -5.36 -9.28
C LYS A 138 5.24 -6.14 -8.21
N ASP A 139 5.31 -5.59 -7.01
CA ASP A 139 6.10 -6.12 -5.90
C ASP A 139 5.47 -5.67 -4.57
N PRO A 140 5.00 -6.62 -3.73
CA PRO A 140 4.39 -6.30 -2.44
C PRO A 140 5.32 -5.52 -1.49
N HIS A 141 6.62 -5.83 -1.48
CA HIS A 141 7.57 -5.16 -0.61
C HIS A 141 7.81 -3.71 -1.04
N LEU A 142 7.88 -3.44 -2.35
CA LEU A 142 7.92 -2.06 -2.86
C LEU A 142 6.63 -1.31 -2.56
N ALA A 143 5.47 -1.96 -2.71
CA ALA A 143 4.18 -1.35 -2.38
C ALA A 143 4.13 -0.93 -0.91
N GLU A 144 4.51 -1.80 0.03
CA GLU A 144 4.60 -1.48 1.46
C GLU A 144 5.57 -0.33 1.75
N MET A 145 6.73 -0.33 1.11
CA MET A 145 7.71 0.75 1.25
C MET A 145 7.12 2.09 0.79
N PHE A 146 6.44 2.13 -0.36
CA PHE A 146 5.80 3.35 -0.86
C PHE A 146 4.60 3.77 -0.01
N ALA A 147 3.86 2.84 0.58
CA ALA A 147 2.80 3.14 1.55
C ALA A 147 3.38 3.82 2.81
N ALA A 148 4.51 3.31 3.33
CA ALA A 148 5.21 3.95 4.46
C ALA A 148 5.68 5.36 4.12
N TRP A 149 6.24 5.55 2.91
CA TRP A 149 6.63 6.87 2.40
C TRP A 149 5.42 7.81 2.35
N HIS A 150 4.32 7.38 1.73
CA HIS A 150 3.10 8.17 1.63
C HIS A 150 2.58 8.59 3.01
N GLY A 151 2.55 7.66 3.98
CA GLY A 151 2.12 7.92 5.35
C GLY A 151 3.01 8.93 6.08
N VAL A 152 4.34 8.80 6.00
CA VAL A 152 5.28 9.74 6.65
C VAL A 152 5.26 11.11 5.97
N PHE A 153 5.28 11.17 4.63
CA PHE A 153 5.24 12.43 3.91
C PHE A 153 3.92 13.18 4.11
N THR A 154 2.81 12.48 4.31
CA THR A 154 1.53 13.09 4.67
C THR A 154 1.59 13.75 6.05
N LYS A 155 2.28 13.17 7.05
CA LYS A 155 2.49 13.81 8.36
C LYS A 155 3.31 15.10 8.24
N VAL A 156 4.35 15.10 7.40
CA VAL A 156 5.12 16.32 7.08
C VAL A 156 4.23 17.38 6.44
N LEU A 157 3.40 17.01 5.46
CA LEU A 157 2.43 17.90 4.83
C LEU A 157 1.46 18.49 5.85
N ILE A 158 0.87 17.67 6.72
CA ILE A 158 -0.06 18.13 7.76
C ILE A 158 0.62 19.15 8.68
N ALA A 159 1.82 18.85 9.19
CA ALA A 159 2.56 19.78 10.03
C ALA A 159 2.83 21.11 9.31
N ALA A 160 3.26 21.06 8.05
CA ALA A 160 3.51 22.24 7.24
C ALA A 160 2.23 23.05 6.96
N VAL A 161 1.09 22.40 6.69
CA VAL A 161 -0.22 23.05 6.51
C VAL A 161 -0.66 23.75 7.80
N VAL A 162 -0.54 23.08 8.95
CA VAL A 162 -0.89 23.66 10.25
C VAL A 162 -0.05 24.90 10.52
N LEU A 163 1.28 24.81 10.36
CA LEU A 163 2.18 25.95 10.55
C LEU A 163 1.88 27.09 9.55
N HIS A 164 1.57 26.75 8.29
CA HIS A 164 1.22 27.73 7.28
C HIS A 164 -0.06 28.50 7.61
N VAL A 165 -1.13 27.79 7.99
CA VAL A 165 -2.40 28.39 8.38
C VAL A 165 -2.24 29.21 9.67
N ALA A 166 -1.54 28.67 10.67
CA ALA A 166 -1.25 29.39 11.91
C ALA A 166 -0.46 30.69 11.65
N GLY A 167 0.55 30.63 10.79
CA GLY A 167 1.31 31.80 10.36
C GLY A 167 0.43 32.84 9.65
N ALA A 168 -0.41 32.41 8.70
CA ALA A 168 -1.32 33.30 7.98
C ALA A 168 -2.35 33.97 8.92
N LEU A 169 -2.89 33.23 9.89
CA LEU A 169 -3.83 33.74 10.88
C LEU A 169 -3.14 34.69 11.87
N LYS A 170 -1.95 34.34 12.37
CA LYS A 170 -1.15 35.21 13.23
C LYS A 170 -0.84 36.54 12.53
N HIS A 171 -0.40 36.48 11.28
CA HIS A 171 -0.15 37.68 10.48
C HIS A 171 -1.42 38.52 10.26
N HIS A 172 -2.56 37.86 10.04
CA HIS A 172 -3.82 38.54 9.80
C HIS A 172 -4.43 39.18 11.07
N VAL A 173 -4.44 38.44 12.19
CA VAL A 173 -5.15 38.81 13.42
C VAL A 173 -4.26 39.55 14.40
N ILE A 174 -3.00 39.14 14.55
CA ILE A 174 -2.06 39.70 15.55
C ILE A 174 -1.20 40.79 14.91
N ASP A 175 -0.52 40.51 13.80
CA ASP A 175 0.31 41.54 13.14
C ASP A 175 -0.53 42.55 12.33
N GLY A 176 -1.79 42.22 12.02
CA GLY A 176 -2.70 43.07 11.26
C GLY A 176 -2.24 43.35 9.83
N ASP A 177 -1.40 42.50 9.25
CA ASP A 177 -0.77 42.75 7.95
C ASP A 177 -1.63 42.28 6.76
N ALA A 178 -1.12 42.46 5.54
CA ALA A 178 -1.83 42.08 4.32
C ALA A 178 -1.49 40.65 3.82
N THR A 179 -0.76 39.83 4.58
CA THR A 179 -0.26 38.51 4.13
C THR A 179 -1.37 37.60 3.63
N LEU A 180 -2.41 37.34 4.45
CA LEU A 180 -3.59 36.57 4.03
C LEU A 180 -4.43 37.32 2.99
N ARG A 181 -4.62 38.63 3.20
CA ARG A 181 -5.46 39.48 2.32
C ARG A 181 -4.95 39.51 0.88
N ARG A 182 -3.63 39.37 0.65
CA ARG A 182 -3.03 39.26 -0.68
C ARG A 182 -3.41 37.99 -1.42
N MET A 183 -3.91 36.96 -0.73
CA MET A 183 -4.40 35.72 -1.33
C MET A 183 -5.92 35.70 -1.55
N LEU A 184 -6.68 36.60 -0.90
CA LEU A 184 -8.12 36.70 -1.08
C LEU A 184 -8.51 37.46 -2.37
N PRO A 185 -9.76 37.31 -2.85
CA PRO A 185 -10.32 38.16 -3.90
C PRO A 185 -10.15 39.65 -3.56
N GLY A 186 -9.76 40.46 -4.54
CA GLY A 186 -9.58 41.90 -4.39
C GLY A 186 -8.13 42.38 -4.41
N ARG A 187 -7.96 43.69 -4.13
CA ARG A 187 -6.67 44.40 -4.11
C ARG A 187 -6.48 45.06 -2.73
N PRO A 188 -5.92 44.34 -1.75
CA PRO A 188 -5.63 44.94 -0.46
C PRO A 188 -4.59 46.06 -0.61
N ILE A 189 -4.67 47.06 0.27
CA ILE A 189 -3.61 48.06 0.42
C ILE A 189 -2.41 47.34 1.07
N VAL A 190 -1.25 47.44 0.43
CA VAL A 190 -0.01 46.79 0.87
C VAL A 190 1.02 47.89 1.11
N ALA A 191 1.58 47.97 2.31
CA ALA A 191 2.67 48.87 2.62
C ALA A 191 3.95 48.42 1.88
N THR A 192 4.83 49.37 1.55
CA THR A 192 6.09 49.07 0.87
C THR A 192 6.94 48.11 1.70
N PRO A 193 7.23 46.90 1.21
CA PRO A 193 7.99 45.91 1.96
C PRO A 193 9.48 46.30 2.05
N PRO A 194 10.17 45.93 3.12
CA PRO A 194 11.62 46.08 3.21
C PRO A 194 12.34 45.23 2.15
N PRO A 195 13.57 45.58 1.74
CA PRO A 195 14.35 44.79 0.79
C PRO A 195 14.50 43.34 1.28
N GLY A 196 14.16 42.38 0.42
CA GLY A 196 14.32 40.97 0.74
C GLY A 196 15.79 40.58 0.76
N ILE A 197 16.20 39.76 1.73
CA ILE A 197 17.51 39.11 1.74
C ILE A 197 17.28 37.66 1.32
N GLY A 198 17.63 37.32 0.08
CA GLY A 198 17.53 35.95 -0.40
C GLY A 198 18.60 35.06 0.25
N HIS A 199 18.18 34.03 0.97
CA HIS A 199 19.08 33.04 1.57
C HIS A 199 18.68 31.64 1.13
N ALA A 200 19.64 30.77 0.82
CA ALA A 200 19.37 29.36 0.52
C ALA A 200 19.04 28.52 1.77
N ALA A 201 19.30 29.05 2.97
CA ALA A 201 19.18 28.31 4.22
C ALA A 201 17.78 27.69 4.45
N PRO A 202 16.64 28.39 4.23
CA PRO A 202 15.32 27.78 4.40
C PRO A 202 15.07 26.58 3.46
N ALA A 203 15.55 26.66 2.23
CA ALA A 203 15.44 25.58 1.25
C ALA A 203 16.29 24.37 1.67
N LEU A 204 17.52 24.60 2.13
CA LEU A 204 18.40 23.55 2.65
C LEU A 204 17.81 22.90 3.90
N THR A 205 17.25 23.68 4.83
CA THR A 205 16.57 23.15 6.02
C THR A 205 15.36 22.31 5.63
N ALA A 206 14.53 22.76 4.69
CA ALA A 206 13.40 21.97 4.19
C ALA A 206 13.88 20.66 3.54
N ALA A 207 14.95 20.70 2.75
CA ALA A 207 15.54 19.50 2.13
C ALA A 207 16.08 18.52 3.18
N LEU A 208 16.74 19.00 4.24
CA LEU A 208 17.21 18.16 5.35
C LEU A 208 16.05 17.52 6.11
N LEU A 209 14.98 18.28 6.38
CA LEU A 209 13.77 17.74 7.02
C LEU A 209 13.11 16.66 6.17
N TYR A 210 13.02 16.86 4.85
CA TYR A 210 12.51 15.85 3.92
C TYR A 210 13.43 14.64 3.80
N GLY A 211 14.75 14.84 3.78
CA GLY A 211 15.74 13.76 3.81
C GLY A 211 15.62 12.91 5.08
N GLY A 212 15.43 13.55 6.23
CA GLY A 212 15.16 12.88 7.50
C GLY A 212 13.82 12.12 7.48
N ALA A 213 12.77 12.70 6.90
CA ALA A 213 11.48 12.03 6.73
C ALA A 213 11.58 10.81 5.81
N LEU A 214 12.35 10.89 4.72
CA LEU A 214 12.63 9.75 3.83
C LEU A 214 13.43 8.66 4.54
N ALA A 215 14.49 9.04 5.28
CA ALA A 215 15.27 8.11 6.08
C ALA A 215 14.43 7.41 7.14
N LEU A 216 13.51 8.14 7.80
CA LEU A 216 12.56 7.58 8.75
C LEU A 216 11.56 6.65 8.05
N ALA A 217 10.98 7.04 6.91
CA ALA A 217 10.02 6.21 6.20
C ALA A 217 10.63 4.92 5.67
N THR A 218 11.87 4.97 5.17
CA THR A 218 12.62 3.81 4.70
C THR A 218 13.03 2.89 5.84
N THR A 219 13.51 3.43 6.96
CA THR A 219 13.79 2.61 8.15
C THR A 219 12.51 2.00 8.71
N LEU A 220 11.43 2.76 8.85
CA LEU A 220 10.13 2.22 9.27
C LEU A 220 9.61 1.14 8.32
N ALA A 221 9.81 1.24 7.01
CA ALA A 221 9.43 0.17 6.09
C ALA A 221 10.33 -1.07 6.22
N ALA A 222 11.64 -0.88 6.43
CA ALA A 222 12.61 -1.97 6.57
C ALA A 222 12.54 -2.67 7.94
N THR A 223 12.19 -1.95 8.99
CA THR A 223 12.09 -2.42 10.37
C THR A 223 10.66 -2.53 10.86
N ALA A 224 9.66 -2.22 10.02
CA ALA A 224 8.28 -2.56 10.35
C ALA A 224 8.31 -4.03 10.77
N PRO A 225 7.70 -4.39 11.90
CA PRO A 225 7.43 -5.78 12.16
C PRO A 225 6.60 -6.26 10.97
N ARG A 226 7.29 -6.86 9.99
CA ARG A 226 6.84 -8.13 9.46
C ARG A 226 6.79 -8.92 10.75
N ASP A 227 5.63 -9.02 11.39
CA ASP A 227 5.47 -9.99 12.45
C ASP A 227 6.01 -11.25 11.80
N ALA A 228 7.24 -11.63 12.19
CA ALA A 228 7.88 -12.80 11.65
C ALA A 228 6.91 -13.86 12.13
N ALA A 229 6.08 -14.31 11.19
CA ALA A 229 4.95 -15.12 11.52
C ALA A 229 5.52 -16.25 12.37
N PRO A 230 4.92 -16.53 13.54
CA PRO A 230 5.58 -17.31 14.57
C PRO A 230 6.20 -18.55 13.92
N ALA A 231 7.53 -18.66 14.03
CA ALA A 231 8.27 -19.73 13.38
C ALA A 231 7.65 -21.04 13.82
N LEU A 232 7.22 -21.82 12.83
CA LEU A 232 6.62 -23.11 13.09
C LEU A 232 7.70 -24.06 13.57
N ALA A 233 7.35 -24.99 14.45
CA ALA A 233 8.28 -26.02 14.87
C ALA A 233 8.66 -26.88 13.65
N GLU A 234 9.96 -27.17 13.52
CA GLU A 234 10.41 -28.17 12.54
C GLU A 234 9.70 -29.50 12.81
N VAL A 235 9.32 -30.16 11.72
CA VAL A 235 8.61 -31.43 11.75
C VAL A 235 9.50 -32.50 11.14
N ALA A 236 9.51 -33.68 11.75
CA ALA A 236 10.20 -34.83 11.18
C ALA A 236 9.56 -35.16 9.82
N SER A 237 10.40 -35.34 8.80
CA SER A 237 9.96 -35.55 7.42
C SER A 237 10.90 -36.52 6.73
N GLY A 238 10.37 -37.52 6.03
CA GLY A 238 11.15 -38.36 5.13
C GLY A 238 11.71 -37.59 3.92
N TRP A 239 11.10 -36.46 3.57
CA TRP A 239 11.57 -35.52 2.55
C TRP A 239 11.58 -34.09 3.10
N GLU A 240 12.77 -33.54 3.31
CA GLU A 240 12.98 -32.20 3.87
C GLU A 240 12.91 -31.13 2.77
N VAL A 241 11.93 -30.23 2.87
CA VAL A 241 11.78 -29.10 1.94
C VAL A 241 12.99 -28.17 2.07
N GLN A 242 13.65 -27.88 0.95
CA GLN A 242 14.80 -26.98 0.89
C GLN A 242 14.37 -25.57 0.46
N GLU A 243 13.56 -25.49 -0.60
CA GLU A 243 12.98 -24.26 -1.11
C GLU A 243 11.54 -24.53 -1.55
N GLY A 244 10.64 -23.57 -1.36
CA GLY A 244 9.30 -23.70 -1.91
C GLY A 244 8.45 -22.45 -1.80
N THR A 245 7.41 -22.40 -2.62
CA THR A 245 6.41 -21.34 -2.66
C THR A 245 5.03 -21.94 -2.41
N LEU A 246 4.29 -21.35 -1.49
CA LEU A 246 2.87 -21.62 -1.28
C LEU A 246 2.07 -20.37 -1.64
N GLY A 247 1.64 -20.31 -2.89
CA GLY A 247 0.96 -19.18 -3.49
C GLY A 247 -0.56 -19.30 -3.41
N LEU A 248 -1.22 -18.14 -3.42
CA LEU A 248 -2.66 -18.06 -3.64
C LEU A 248 -3.02 -16.87 -4.53
N THR A 249 -4.06 -17.05 -5.35
CA THR A 249 -4.64 -15.96 -6.14
C THR A 249 -6.12 -15.86 -5.84
N ILE A 250 -6.54 -14.67 -5.37
CA ILE A 250 -7.95 -14.30 -5.25
C ILE A 250 -8.35 -13.39 -6.42
N THR A 251 -9.65 -13.28 -6.67
CA THR A 251 -10.20 -12.25 -7.58
C THR A 251 -10.95 -11.20 -6.76
N GLN A 252 -10.53 -9.94 -6.82
CA GLN A 252 -11.20 -8.84 -6.16
C GLN A 252 -11.58 -7.75 -7.15
N ASN A 253 -12.84 -7.33 -7.15
CA ASN A 253 -13.37 -6.39 -8.14
C ASN A 253 -13.05 -6.81 -9.60
N GLY A 254 -13.04 -8.12 -9.88
CA GLY A 254 -12.71 -8.71 -11.19
C GLY A 254 -11.22 -8.69 -11.56
N THR A 255 -10.33 -8.26 -10.65
CA THR A 255 -8.87 -8.26 -10.87
C THR A 255 -8.22 -9.36 -10.03
N PRO A 256 -7.31 -10.17 -10.59
CA PRO A 256 -6.53 -11.11 -9.79
C PRO A 256 -5.62 -10.36 -8.83
N VAL A 257 -5.51 -10.86 -7.60
CA VAL A 257 -4.56 -10.40 -6.59
C VAL A 257 -3.82 -11.64 -6.09
N THR A 258 -2.52 -11.67 -6.34
CA THR A 258 -1.67 -12.81 -5.97
C THR A 258 -0.94 -12.54 -4.67
N GLY A 259 -0.73 -13.60 -3.91
CA GLY A 259 -0.05 -13.59 -2.63
C GLY A 259 0.61 -14.92 -2.32
N GLN A 260 1.33 -14.97 -1.20
CA GLN A 260 1.97 -16.20 -0.74
C GLN A 260 2.14 -16.20 0.77
N PHE A 261 2.26 -17.40 1.33
CA PHE A 261 2.67 -17.62 2.72
C PHE A 261 4.18 -17.82 2.78
N ALA A 262 4.86 -17.01 3.59
CA ALA A 262 6.31 -17.12 3.77
C ALA A 262 6.72 -18.22 4.77
N GLU A 263 5.84 -18.59 5.70
CA GLU A 263 6.16 -19.52 6.79
C GLU A 263 5.17 -20.70 6.81
N TRP A 264 5.67 -21.89 6.49
CA TRP A 264 4.95 -23.16 6.54
C TRP A 264 5.94 -24.31 6.74
N THR A 265 5.47 -25.42 7.31
CA THR A 265 6.24 -26.66 7.47
C THR A 265 5.49 -27.82 6.86
N ALA A 266 6.20 -28.83 6.36
CA ALA A 266 5.61 -30.02 5.78
C ALA A 266 6.32 -31.29 6.28
N ALA A 267 5.55 -32.19 6.90
CA ALA A 267 5.96 -33.56 7.17
C ALA A 267 5.54 -34.43 5.99
N ILE A 268 6.51 -34.91 5.23
CA ILE A 268 6.31 -35.61 3.95
C ILE A 268 6.88 -37.01 4.07
N GLU A 269 6.00 -37.99 3.98
CA GLU A 269 6.34 -39.40 3.82
C GLU A 269 5.97 -39.81 2.41
N PHE A 270 6.97 -40.23 1.61
CA PHE A 270 6.74 -40.65 0.23
C PHE A 270 7.64 -41.82 -0.17
N ALA A 271 7.01 -42.85 -0.74
CA ALA A 271 7.61 -44.01 -1.35
C ALA A 271 7.22 -44.11 -2.83
N GLU A 272 8.20 -44.38 -3.69
CA GLU A 272 7.99 -44.54 -5.14
C GLU A 272 7.08 -45.72 -5.47
N THR A 273 7.06 -46.75 -4.61
CA THR A 273 6.15 -47.90 -4.74
C THR A 273 4.97 -47.74 -3.79
N ALA A 274 3.76 -47.78 -4.34
CA ALA A 274 2.54 -47.71 -3.54
C ALA A 274 2.36 -48.95 -2.67
N THR A 275 2.00 -48.74 -1.40
CA THR A 275 1.57 -49.78 -0.45
C THR A 275 0.10 -49.55 -0.14
N GLU A 276 -0.74 -50.57 -0.30
CA GLU A 276 -2.20 -50.47 -0.11
C GLU A 276 -2.86 -49.33 -0.92
N GLY A 277 -2.31 -49.03 -2.10
CA GLY A 277 -2.81 -47.96 -2.98
C GLY A 277 -2.36 -46.55 -2.61
N LYS A 278 -1.47 -46.39 -1.62
CA LYS A 278 -0.92 -45.11 -1.18
C LYS A 278 0.60 -45.06 -1.40
N HIS A 279 1.09 -43.92 -1.87
CA HIS A 279 2.52 -43.63 -1.93
C HIS A 279 3.04 -43.02 -0.62
N GLY A 280 2.16 -42.55 0.26
CA GLY A 280 2.53 -42.02 1.56
C GLY A 280 1.53 -40.98 2.05
N SER A 281 1.99 -40.03 2.84
CA SER A 281 1.15 -39.00 3.46
C SER A 281 1.89 -37.68 3.59
N VAL A 282 1.12 -36.60 3.65
CA VAL A 282 1.65 -35.26 3.90
C VAL A 282 0.82 -34.56 4.97
N GLU A 283 1.51 -33.87 5.88
CA GLU A 283 0.91 -32.92 6.83
C GLU A 283 1.62 -31.59 6.72
N VAL A 284 0.88 -30.54 6.34
CA VAL A 284 1.38 -29.17 6.21
C VAL A 284 0.76 -28.30 7.29
N THR A 285 1.59 -27.52 7.98
CA THR A 285 1.13 -26.44 8.85
C THR A 285 1.56 -25.11 8.24
N ILE A 286 0.64 -24.15 8.14
CA ILE A 286 0.85 -22.85 7.50
C ILE A 286 0.63 -21.77 8.55
N SER A 287 1.58 -20.85 8.70
CA SER A 287 1.44 -19.70 9.58
C SER A 287 0.65 -18.62 8.84
N VAL A 288 -0.61 -18.42 9.24
CA VAL A 288 -1.53 -17.46 8.60
C VAL A 288 -0.98 -16.03 8.60
N PRO A 289 -0.34 -15.53 9.68
CA PRO A 289 0.26 -14.18 9.69
C PRO A 289 1.38 -13.98 8.67
N SER A 290 1.92 -15.06 8.07
CA SER A 290 2.97 -14.97 7.04
C SER A 290 2.46 -14.59 5.66
N LEU A 291 1.13 -14.44 5.51
CA LEU A 291 0.51 -14.09 4.25
C LEU A 291 0.90 -12.68 3.81
N THR A 292 1.33 -12.57 2.55
CA THR A 292 1.33 -11.31 1.80
C THR A 292 0.32 -11.43 0.66
N LEU A 293 -0.61 -10.48 0.52
CA LEU A 293 -1.69 -10.49 -0.48
C LEU A 293 -1.99 -9.06 -0.99
N GLY A 294 -0.95 -8.35 -1.40
CA GLY A 294 -1.05 -6.98 -1.92
C GLY A 294 -1.75 -6.01 -0.95
N GLN A 295 -2.58 -5.10 -1.48
CA GLN A 295 -3.27 -4.05 -0.69
C GLN A 295 -4.32 -4.62 0.29
N VAL A 296 -4.66 -5.91 0.20
CA VAL A 296 -5.70 -6.54 1.01
C VAL A 296 -5.17 -7.53 2.04
N THR A 297 -3.85 -7.55 2.26
CA THR A 297 -3.21 -8.36 3.31
C THR A 297 -3.85 -8.11 4.68
N SER A 298 -3.94 -6.85 5.10
CA SER A 298 -4.55 -6.49 6.39
C SER A 298 -6.04 -6.85 6.48
N GLN A 299 -6.76 -6.73 5.36
CA GLN A 299 -8.15 -7.18 5.27
C GLN A 299 -8.25 -8.68 5.51
N ALA A 300 -7.40 -9.47 4.85
CA ALA A 300 -7.40 -10.93 4.94
C ALA A 300 -7.15 -11.43 6.37
N MET A 301 -6.40 -10.69 7.18
CA MET A 301 -6.12 -11.06 8.58
C MET A 301 -7.31 -10.88 9.53
N GLY A 302 -8.29 -10.05 9.16
CA GLY A 302 -9.43 -9.70 10.02
C GLY A 302 -10.41 -10.84 10.31
N ALA A 303 -11.28 -10.63 11.31
CA ALA A 303 -12.18 -11.65 11.87
C ALA A 303 -13.13 -12.32 10.85
N ASN A 304 -13.58 -11.57 9.84
CA ASN A 304 -14.45 -12.11 8.79
C ASN A 304 -13.72 -12.96 7.75
N PHE A 305 -12.38 -12.90 7.72
CA PHE A 305 -11.55 -13.65 6.79
C PHE A 305 -10.78 -14.73 7.54
N PHE A 306 -9.44 -14.69 7.57
CA PHE A 306 -8.65 -15.71 8.25
C PHE A 306 -8.78 -15.64 9.78
N ASN A 307 -9.12 -14.49 10.35
CA ASN A 307 -9.14 -14.27 11.80
C ASN A 307 -7.83 -14.74 12.46
N SER A 308 -6.72 -14.22 11.94
CA SER A 308 -5.36 -14.69 12.26
C SER A 308 -4.99 -14.63 13.73
N GLU A 309 -5.62 -13.74 14.51
CA GLU A 309 -5.42 -13.64 15.96
C GLU A 309 -5.98 -14.86 16.70
N ALA A 310 -7.17 -15.34 16.31
CA ALA A 310 -7.79 -16.53 16.91
C ALA A 310 -7.35 -17.85 16.25
N TYR A 311 -6.96 -17.79 14.97
CA TYR A 311 -6.56 -18.92 14.15
C TYR A 311 -5.22 -18.62 13.46
N PRO A 312 -4.10 -18.68 14.21
CA PRO A 312 -2.79 -18.32 13.66
C PRO A 312 -2.24 -19.36 12.66
N THR A 313 -2.85 -20.53 12.58
CA THR A 313 -2.42 -21.63 11.72
C THR A 313 -3.55 -22.20 10.89
N ALA A 314 -3.24 -22.57 9.65
CA ALA A 314 -4.04 -23.46 8.81
C ALA A 314 -3.29 -24.78 8.60
N THR A 315 -4.01 -25.88 8.38
CA THR A 315 -3.40 -27.21 8.19
C THR A 315 -3.94 -27.91 6.96
N PHE A 316 -3.10 -28.74 6.34
CA PHE A 316 -3.50 -29.65 5.26
C PHE A 316 -2.94 -31.04 5.54
N THR A 317 -3.81 -32.04 5.64
CA THR A 317 -3.41 -33.43 5.88
C THR A 317 -3.99 -34.29 4.77
N ALA A 318 -3.14 -35.05 4.08
CA ALA A 318 -3.56 -35.82 2.91
C ALA A 318 -2.80 -37.14 2.75
N ASP A 319 -3.49 -38.11 2.15
CA ASP A 319 -2.87 -39.30 1.60
C ASP A 319 -2.35 -38.98 0.18
N ILE A 320 -1.16 -39.48 -0.16
CA ILE A 320 -0.61 -39.36 -1.51
C ILE A 320 -1.01 -40.59 -2.31
N LEU A 321 -1.81 -40.38 -3.35
CA LEU A 321 -2.38 -41.42 -4.20
C LEU A 321 -1.78 -41.36 -5.60
N PRO A 322 -1.76 -42.48 -6.34
CA PRO A 322 -1.41 -42.45 -7.76
C PRO A 322 -2.37 -41.53 -8.53
N GLY A 323 -1.83 -40.77 -9.48
CA GLY A 323 -2.64 -39.98 -10.41
C GLY A 323 -3.55 -40.87 -11.27
N GLY A 324 -4.65 -40.31 -11.75
CA GLY A 324 -5.55 -41.00 -12.69
C GLY A 324 -4.93 -41.20 -14.08
N ASN A 325 -5.78 -41.30 -15.12
CA ASN A 325 -5.43 -41.66 -16.51
C ASN A 325 -4.45 -40.74 -17.27
N GLY A 326 -3.65 -39.91 -16.60
CA GLY A 326 -2.70 -38.95 -17.20
C GLY A 326 -1.28 -38.96 -16.61
N GLY A 327 -0.96 -39.82 -15.64
CA GLY A 327 0.31 -39.79 -14.91
C GLY A 327 0.31 -38.79 -13.73
N GLY A 328 1.37 -38.79 -12.94
CA GLY A 328 1.53 -37.93 -11.74
C GLY A 328 0.91 -38.52 -10.47
N TYR A 329 0.62 -37.65 -9.50
CA TYR A 329 0.10 -38.00 -8.17
C TYR A 329 -1.05 -37.08 -7.77
N VAL A 330 -1.83 -37.49 -6.77
CA VAL A 330 -2.86 -36.64 -6.14
C VAL A 330 -2.71 -36.74 -4.63
N ALA A 331 -2.55 -35.60 -3.96
CA ALA A 331 -2.71 -35.51 -2.52
C ALA A 331 -4.20 -35.28 -2.22
N GLU A 332 -4.85 -36.27 -1.62
CA GLU A 332 -6.28 -36.25 -1.31
C GLU A 332 -6.48 -36.28 0.21
N GLY A 333 -7.15 -35.26 0.73
CA GLY A 333 -7.16 -35.02 2.17
C GLY A 333 -8.10 -33.91 2.61
N GLN A 334 -7.81 -33.35 3.78
CA GLN A 334 -8.58 -32.29 4.41
C GLN A 334 -7.68 -31.06 4.58
N VAL A 335 -8.21 -29.89 4.24
CA VAL A 335 -7.63 -28.62 4.66
C VAL A 335 -8.50 -28.03 5.78
N THR A 336 -7.87 -27.52 6.83
CA THR A 336 -8.52 -26.82 7.92
C THR A 336 -8.08 -25.37 7.93
N ILE A 337 -9.04 -24.46 7.75
CA ILE A 337 -8.81 -23.02 7.76
C ILE A 337 -9.86 -22.39 8.67
N LYS A 338 -9.43 -21.51 9.58
CA LYS A 338 -10.34 -20.83 10.53
C LYS A 338 -11.20 -21.81 11.36
N GLY A 339 -10.63 -22.97 11.70
CA GLY A 339 -11.31 -24.03 12.46
C GLY A 339 -12.32 -24.86 11.66
N THR A 340 -12.53 -24.59 10.39
CA THR A 340 -13.43 -25.34 9.51
C THR A 340 -12.64 -26.23 8.57
N SER A 341 -13.03 -27.49 8.44
CA SER A 341 -12.37 -28.47 7.58
C SER A 341 -13.19 -28.77 6.33
N ALA A 342 -12.52 -28.88 5.17
CA ALA A 342 -13.14 -29.32 3.93
C ALA A 342 -12.21 -30.22 3.12
N PRO A 343 -12.76 -31.16 2.32
CA PRO A 343 -11.96 -32.05 1.51
C PRO A 343 -11.30 -31.29 0.35
N VAL A 344 -10.05 -31.63 0.07
CA VAL A 344 -9.24 -31.06 -1.01
C VAL A 344 -8.55 -32.18 -1.77
N ARG A 345 -8.50 -31.98 -3.09
CA ARG A 345 -7.69 -32.80 -4.00
C ARG A 345 -6.67 -31.87 -4.64
N LEU A 346 -5.39 -32.17 -4.44
CA LEU A 346 -4.28 -31.45 -5.03
C LEU A 346 -3.55 -32.40 -6.00
N PRO A 347 -3.87 -32.34 -7.31
CA PRO A 347 -3.05 -32.97 -8.33
C PRO A 347 -1.67 -32.32 -8.37
N PHE A 348 -0.63 -33.14 -8.55
CA PHE A 348 0.73 -32.64 -8.68
C PHE A 348 1.62 -33.52 -9.56
N GLU A 349 2.63 -32.87 -10.14
CA GLU A 349 3.74 -33.51 -10.81
C GLU A 349 4.91 -33.66 -9.83
N LEU A 350 5.64 -34.75 -9.94
CA LEU A 350 6.78 -35.07 -9.09
C LEU A 350 7.90 -35.64 -9.97
N ALA A 351 9.07 -34.99 -9.91
CA ALA A 351 10.29 -35.47 -10.54
C ALA A 351 11.32 -35.78 -9.44
N ILE A 352 11.86 -37.00 -9.43
CA ILE A 352 12.87 -37.45 -8.47
C ILE A 352 14.15 -37.75 -9.24
N GLU A 353 15.25 -37.13 -8.82
CA GLU A 353 16.60 -37.36 -9.32
C GLU A 353 17.53 -37.68 -8.15
N GLY A 354 17.75 -38.98 -7.91
CA GLY A 354 18.51 -39.46 -6.75
C GLY A 354 17.80 -39.13 -5.43
N ASP A 355 18.42 -38.28 -4.61
CA ASP A 355 17.89 -37.85 -3.32
C ASP A 355 17.24 -36.46 -3.38
N THR A 356 17.06 -35.88 -4.57
CA THR A 356 16.37 -34.61 -4.77
C THR A 356 15.05 -34.83 -5.47
N ALA A 357 14.00 -34.17 -4.99
CA ALA A 357 12.68 -34.15 -5.60
C ALA A 357 12.25 -32.72 -5.92
N ARG A 358 11.57 -32.53 -7.05
CA ARG A 358 10.82 -31.31 -7.36
C ARG A 358 9.35 -31.64 -7.52
N MET A 359 8.49 -30.89 -6.84
CA MET A 359 7.04 -31.05 -6.89
C MET A 359 6.39 -29.74 -7.32
N THR A 360 5.45 -29.84 -8.26
CA THR A 360 4.60 -28.72 -8.67
C THR A 360 3.14 -29.15 -8.68
N GLY A 361 2.27 -28.41 -8.02
CA GLY A 361 0.84 -28.71 -7.96
C GLY A 361 -0.03 -27.47 -7.89
N SER A 362 -1.27 -27.61 -8.33
CA SER A 362 -2.26 -26.53 -8.29
C SER A 362 -3.64 -27.07 -7.98
N THR A 363 -4.42 -26.34 -7.21
CA THR A 363 -5.84 -26.66 -6.97
C THR A 363 -6.66 -25.39 -6.77
N VAL A 364 -7.98 -25.54 -6.68
CA VAL A 364 -8.90 -24.44 -6.44
C VAL A 364 -9.73 -24.75 -5.21
N LEU A 365 -9.76 -23.80 -4.27
CA LEU A 365 -10.59 -23.86 -3.07
C LEU A 365 -11.77 -22.89 -3.19
N ASP A 366 -12.92 -23.25 -2.63
CA ASP A 366 -14.01 -22.30 -2.42
C ASP A 366 -13.92 -21.72 -1.00
N ARG A 367 -13.66 -20.43 -0.88
CA ARG A 367 -13.50 -19.74 0.42
C ARG A 367 -14.72 -19.90 1.34
N ARG A 368 -15.90 -20.12 0.75
CA ARG A 368 -17.16 -20.26 1.50
C ARG A 368 -17.23 -21.55 2.30
N ASN A 369 -16.50 -22.59 1.87
CA ASN A 369 -16.38 -23.84 2.61
C ASN A 369 -15.69 -23.66 3.97
N PHE A 370 -15.00 -22.53 4.18
CA PHE A 370 -14.26 -22.20 5.39
C PHE A 370 -14.85 -20.99 6.13
N GLU A 371 -16.06 -20.55 5.77
CA GLU A 371 -16.70 -19.35 6.33
C GLU A 371 -15.83 -18.08 6.20
N ILE A 372 -15.03 -18.00 5.12
CA ILE A 372 -14.19 -16.84 4.82
C ILE A 372 -14.98 -15.86 3.96
N GLY A 373 -15.21 -14.66 4.49
CA GLY A 373 -15.93 -13.58 3.82
C GLY A 373 -17.43 -13.84 3.70
N THR A 374 -18.07 -14.37 4.75
CA THR A 374 -19.52 -14.65 4.82
C THR A 374 -20.40 -13.43 4.55
N GLY A 375 -19.91 -12.22 4.79
CA GLY A 375 -20.57 -10.95 4.44
C GLY A 375 -20.49 -10.54 2.96
N VAL A 376 -19.85 -11.35 2.11
CA VAL A 376 -19.63 -11.04 0.68
C VAL A 376 -20.21 -12.12 -0.23
N SER A 377 -21.36 -11.82 -0.82
CA SER A 377 -22.15 -12.76 -1.63
C SER A 377 -22.05 -12.54 -3.14
N ASP A 378 -21.48 -11.42 -3.60
CA ASP A 378 -21.21 -11.19 -5.02
C ASP A 378 -19.77 -11.57 -5.40
N PRO A 379 -19.58 -12.59 -6.26
CA PRO A 379 -18.25 -13.01 -6.70
C PRO A 379 -17.52 -11.95 -7.55
N LYS A 380 -18.23 -10.92 -8.05
CA LYS A 380 -17.58 -9.78 -8.71
C LYS A 380 -16.87 -8.86 -7.73
N THR A 381 -17.35 -8.76 -6.49
CA THR A 381 -16.69 -7.99 -5.44
C THR A 381 -15.50 -8.76 -4.88
N LEU A 382 -15.73 -10.03 -4.52
CA LEU A 382 -14.70 -10.95 -4.07
C LEU A 382 -15.06 -12.37 -4.53
N GLY A 383 -14.25 -12.92 -5.42
CA GLY A 383 -14.41 -14.26 -6.00
C GLY A 383 -14.57 -15.33 -4.92
N PHE A 384 -15.35 -16.37 -5.23
CA PHE A 384 -15.52 -17.51 -4.32
C PHE A 384 -14.32 -18.46 -4.41
N GLU A 385 -13.86 -18.69 -5.63
CA GLU A 385 -12.72 -19.54 -5.93
C GLU A 385 -11.41 -18.81 -5.61
N VAL A 386 -10.50 -19.55 -4.98
CA VAL A 386 -9.13 -19.15 -4.68
C VAL A 386 -8.24 -20.21 -5.32
N ALA A 387 -7.41 -19.79 -6.27
CA ALA A 387 -6.38 -20.66 -6.83
C ALA A 387 -5.25 -20.80 -5.81
N ILE A 388 -4.75 -22.03 -5.65
CA ILE A 388 -3.63 -22.38 -4.80
C ILE A 388 -2.57 -23.03 -5.67
N ASP A 389 -1.34 -22.54 -5.59
CA ASP A 389 -0.21 -23.02 -6.36
C ASP A 389 0.95 -23.37 -5.42
N VAL A 390 1.58 -24.52 -5.67
CA VAL A 390 2.71 -25.03 -4.89
C VAL A 390 3.83 -25.43 -5.85
N ASP A 391 5.04 -24.93 -5.60
CA ASP A 391 6.29 -25.37 -6.24
C ASP A 391 7.31 -25.53 -5.12
N LEU A 392 7.92 -26.71 -5.00
CA LEU A 392 8.94 -26.95 -3.98
C LEU A 392 10.01 -27.93 -4.45
N THR A 393 11.17 -27.82 -3.81
CA THR A 393 12.23 -28.81 -3.87
C THR A 393 12.44 -29.40 -2.49
N ALA A 394 12.68 -30.70 -2.44
CA ALA A 394 12.94 -31.41 -1.20
C ALA A 394 14.09 -32.41 -1.39
N THR A 395 14.80 -32.68 -0.30
CA THR A 395 15.84 -33.72 -0.25
C THR A 395 15.41 -34.84 0.67
N ARG A 396 15.75 -36.08 0.32
CA ARG A 396 15.48 -37.24 1.17
C ARG A 396 16.25 -37.08 2.49
N ALA A 397 15.56 -37.27 3.62
CA ALA A 397 16.21 -37.19 4.92
C ALA A 397 17.30 -38.28 5.04
N THR A 398 18.47 -37.89 5.52
CA THR A 398 19.53 -38.85 5.87
C THR A 398 19.12 -39.61 7.12
N GLN A 399 18.96 -40.93 7.01
CA GLN A 399 18.65 -41.83 8.12
C GLN A 399 19.70 -41.83 9.23
#